data_AF-A0A8J3RDP5-F1
#
_entry.id   AF-A0A8J3RDP5-F1
#
_cell.length_a   1.000
_cell.length_b   1.000
_cell.length_c   1.000
_cell.angle_alpha   90.00
_cell.angle_beta   90.00
_cell.angle_gamma   90.00
#
_symmetry.space_group_name_H-M   'P 1'
#
loop_
_entity.id
_entity.type
_entity.pdbx_description
1 polymer ?
#
loop_
_entity_poly.entity_id
_entity_poly.type
_entity_poly.pdbx_seq_one_letter_code
_entity_poly.pdbx_strand_id
1 'polypeptide(L)'
;MVDHPSGPINYWLAVWELNSFYARQPEQGEGRRMWAETAMYALARAESAGLDIITANMSRFHLRACLIDDLGPTGSPLLNPDALAVDILAALPLQREDAAEWAANWQQRSHAEIRALRQCKNLLAPAQIIRNYLSTTPTARALDQWLALREQLP
;
A
#
# COMPACT_ATOMS: atom_id res chain seq x y z
N MET A 1 6.91 -16.84 -24.30
CA MET A 1 6.49 -15.66 -23.52
C MET A 1 5.70 -14.79 -24.47
N VAL A 2 4.38 -14.95 -24.48
CA VAL A 2 3.50 -14.26 -25.44
C VAL A 2 3.21 -12.88 -24.87
N ASP A 3 3.65 -11.84 -25.59
CA ASP A 3 3.33 -10.45 -25.27
C ASP A 3 1.83 -10.24 -25.51
N HIS A 4 1.04 -10.31 -24.44
CA HIS A 4 -0.36 -9.93 -24.51
C HIS A 4 -0.43 -8.42 -24.76
N PRO A 5 -1.22 -7.95 -25.74
CA PRO A 5 -1.39 -6.52 -25.98
C PRO A 5 -1.79 -5.86 -24.66
N SER A 6 -1.18 -4.72 -24.36
CA SER A 6 -1.45 -3.91 -23.18
C SER A 6 -2.94 -3.58 -23.15
N GLY A 7 -3.73 -4.41 -22.48
CA GLY A 7 -5.15 -4.15 -22.27
C GLY A 7 -5.31 -2.75 -21.67
N PRO A 8 -6.40 -2.03 -21.98
CA PRO A 8 -6.61 -0.69 -21.45
C PRO A 8 -6.55 -0.72 -19.92
N ILE A 9 -6.02 0.33 -19.28
CA ILE A 9 -5.88 0.44 -17.81
C ILE A 9 -7.17 -0.02 -17.10
N ASN A 10 -8.34 0.40 -17.60
CA ASN A 10 -9.64 0.08 -17.04
C ASN A 10 -9.95 -1.43 -17.02
N TYR A 11 -9.49 -2.19 -18.01
CA TYR A 11 -9.64 -3.65 -18.00
C TYR A 11 -8.86 -4.26 -16.83
N TRP A 12 -7.60 -3.86 -16.66
CA TRP A 12 -6.76 -4.37 -15.59
C TRP A 12 -7.24 -3.92 -14.21
N LEU A 13 -7.79 -2.71 -14.09
CA LEU A 13 -8.44 -2.23 -12.87
C LEU A 13 -9.68 -3.06 -12.53
N ALA A 14 -10.53 -3.40 -13.50
CA ALA A 14 -11.69 -4.26 -13.25
C ALA A 14 -11.27 -5.67 -12.79
N VAL A 15 -10.22 -6.24 -13.39
CA VAL A 15 -9.64 -7.51 -12.94
C VAL A 15 -9.08 -7.37 -11.52
N TRP A 16 -8.34 -6.29 -11.21
CA TRP A 16 -7.84 -6.00 -9.87
C TRP A 16 -8.98 -5.95 -8.83
N GLU A 17 -10.03 -5.19 -9.10
CA GLU A 17 -11.15 -4.97 -8.18
C GLU A 17 -11.87 -6.28 -7.86
N LEU A 18 -12.21 -7.07 -8.89
CA LEU A 18 -12.91 -8.34 -8.73
C LEU A 18 -12.09 -9.34 -7.91
N ASN A 19 -10.79 -9.48 -8.24
CA ASN A 19 -9.93 -10.44 -7.55
C ASN A 19 -9.60 -9.98 -6.12
N SER A 20 -9.45 -8.67 -5.88
CA SER A 20 -9.28 -8.10 -4.54
C SER A 20 -10.52 -8.27 -3.67
N PHE A 21 -11.72 -8.25 -4.28
CA PHE A 21 -12.96 -8.56 -3.59
C PHE A 21 -12.97 -10.02 -3.11
N TYR A 22 -12.70 -10.99 -4.00
CA TYR A 22 -12.65 -12.41 -3.64
C TYR A 22 -11.53 -12.75 -2.66
N ALA A 23 -10.36 -12.12 -2.78
CA ALA A 23 -9.26 -12.31 -1.84
C ALA A 23 -9.63 -11.98 -0.38
N ARG A 24 -10.60 -11.08 -0.18
CA ARG A 24 -11.09 -10.64 1.14
C ARG A 24 -12.32 -11.39 1.63
N GLN A 25 -12.87 -12.30 0.82
CA GLN A 25 -14.04 -13.09 1.19
C GLN A 25 -13.64 -14.33 2.01
N PRO A 26 -14.09 -14.48 3.28
CA PRO A 26 -13.74 -15.62 4.11
C PRO A 26 -14.12 -16.99 3.51
N GLU A 27 -15.23 -17.06 2.76
CA GLU A 27 -15.72 -18.27 2.10
C GLU A 27 -14.75 -18.85 1.06
N GLN A 28 -13.78 -18.06 0.60
CA GLN A 28 -12.76 -18.53 -0.33
C GLN A 28 -11.67 -19.36 0.36
N GLY A 29 -11.62 -19.39 1.70
CA GLY A 29 -10.68 -20.21 2.47
C GLY A 29 -9.22 -20.04 2.02
N GLU A 30 -8.56 -21.15 1.70
CA GLU A 30 -7.17 -21.13 1.19
C GLU A 30 -7.03 -20.47 -0.19
N GLY A 31 -8.10 -20.42 -0.98
CA GLY A 31 -8.16 -19.78 -2.30
C GLY A 31 -7.98 -18.26 -2.25
N ARG A 32 -8.16 -17.64 -1.08
CA ARG A 32 -7.91 -16.20 -0.88
C ARG A 32 -6.53 -15.75 -1.34
N ARG A 33 -5.51 -16.61 -1.17
CA ARG A 33 -4.13 -16.31 -1.62
C ARG A 33 -4.03 -16.26 -3.15
N MET A 34 -4.64 -17.22 -3.85
CA MET A 34 -4.64 -17.26 -5.32
C MET A 34 -5.35 -16.04 -5.91
N TRP A 35 -6.48 -15.64 -5.32
CA TRP A 35 -7.18 -14.42 -5.71
C TRP A 35 -6.33 -13.17 -5.46
N ALA A 36 -5.64 -13.10 -4.34
CA ALA A 36 -4.74 -11.99 -4.04
C ALA A 36 -3.55 -11.90 -4.99
N GLU A 37 -2.93 -13.01 -5.36
CA GLU A 37 -1.83 -13.05 -6.34
C GLU A 37 -2.31 -12.60 -7.72
N THR A 38 -3.50 -13.04 -8.13
CA THR A 38 -4.13 -12.60 -9.39
C THR A 38 -4.46 -11.11 -9.36
N ALA A 39 -4.93 -10.60 -8.23
CA ALA A 39 -5.12 -9.18 -8.02
C ALA A 39 -3.78 -8.43 -8.19
N MET A 40 -2.72 -8.82 -7.48
CA MET A 40 -1.41 -8.16 -7.60
C MET A 40 -0.86 -8.17 -9.01
N TYR A 41 -1.04 -9.27 -9.74
CA TYR A 41 -0.70 -9.36 -11.15
C TYR A 41 -1.49 -8.32 -11.98
N ALA A 42 -2.81 -8.26 -11.84
CA ALA A 42 -3.65 -7.31 -12.55
C ALA A 42 -3.27 -5.85 -12.25
N LEU A 43 -2.96 -5.54 -10.98
CA LEU A 43 -2.53 -4.21 -10.59
C LEU A 43 -1.18 -3.81 -11.21
N ALA A 44 -0.22 -4.74 -11.28
CA ALA A 44 1.05 -4.51 -11.98
C ALA A 44 0.85 -4.27 -13.49
N ARG A 45 -0.15 -4.93 -14.11
CA ARG A 45 -0.52 -4.68 -15.51
C ARG A 45 -1.22 -3.33 -15.68
N ALA A 46 -2.07 -2.91 -14.74
CA ALA A 46 -2.67 -1.57 -14.75
C ALA A 46 -1.60 -0.48 -14.64
N GLU A 47 -0.62 -0.66 -13.74
CA GLU A 47 0.55 0.22 -13.60
C GLU A 47 1.34 0.31 -14.91
N SER A 48 1.66 -0.83 -15.52
CA SER A 48 2.34 -0.89 -16.83
C SER A 48 1.53 -0.25 -17.96
N ALA A 49 0.20 -0.20 -17.83
CA ALA A 49 -0.69 0.42 -18.80
C ALA A 49 -0.89 1.93 -18.56
N GLY A 50 -0.35 2.50 -17.46
CA GLY A 50 -0.37 3.93 -17.17
C GLY A 50 -1.10 4.35 -15.89
N LEU A 51 -1.47 3.42 -15.01
CA LEU A 51 -1.95 3.77 -13.66
C LEU A 51 -0.83 4.44 -12.86
N ASP A 52 -1.15 5.56 -12.20
CA ASP A 52 -0.23 6.27 -11.32
C ASP A 52 0.32 5.36 -10.21
N ILE A 53 1.64 5.42 -9.99
CA ILE A 53 2.36 4.55 -9.05
C ILE A 53 1.89 4.74 -7.60
N ILE A 54 1.52 5.95 -7.20
CA ILE A 54 1.02 6.22 -5.85
C ILE A 54 -0.34 5.53 -5.65
N THR A 55 -1.21 5.63 -6.64
CA THR A 55 -2.53 4.96 -6.66
C THR A 55 -2.38 3.43 -6.64
N ALA A 56 -1.44 2.89 -7.43
CA ALA A 56 -1.11 1.48 -7.43
C ALA A 56 -0.59 1.02 -6.05
N ASN A 57 0.36 1.75 -5.46
CA ASN A 57 0.92 1.44 -4.14
C ASN A 57 -0.13 1.50 -3.03
N MET A 58 -1.00 2.52 -3.01
CA MET A 58 -2.10 2.58 -2.04
C MET A 58 -2.98 1.32 -2.10
N SER A 59 -3.38 0.91 -3.31
CA SER A 59 -4.22 -0.27 -3.52
C SER A 59 -3.52 -1.56 -3.10
N ARG A 60 -2.25 -1.72 -3.52
CA ARG A 60 -1.39 -2.87 -3.22
C ARG A 60 -1.17 -3.05 -1.72
N PHE A 61 -0.79 -1.97 -1.03
CA PHE A 61 -0.47 -2.02 0.39
C PHE A 61 -1.70 -2.28 1.24
N HIS A 62 -2.85 -1.69 0.88
CA HIS A 62 -4.08 -1.93 1.61
C HIS A 62 -4.55 -3.39 1.50
N LEU A 63 -4.50 -3.98 0.31
CA LEU A 63 -4.84 -5.39 0.14
C LEU A 63 -3.89 -6.30 0.93
N ARG A 64 -2.57 -6.07 0.86
CA ARG A 64 -1.60 -6.85 1.65
C ARG A 64 -1.84 -6.74 3.14
N ALA A 65 -2.08 -5.54 3.66
CA ALA A 65 -2.33 -5.34 5.07
C ALA A 65 -3.60 -6.07 5.55
N CYS A 66 -4.69 -6.00 4.79
CA CYS A 66 -5.92 -6.74 5.12
C CYS A 66 -5.68 -8.26 5.11
N LEU A 67 -4.95 -8.76 4.11
CA LEU A 67 -4.66 -10.20 4.03
C LEU A 67 -3.75 -10.68 5.16
N ILE A 68 -2.79 -9.86 5.59
CA ILE A 68 -1.93 -10.16 6.75
C ILE A 68 -2.79 -10.23 8.02
N ASP A 69 -3.71 -9.29 8.20
CA ASP A 69 -4.59 -9.26 9.37
C ASP A 69 -5.56 -10.44 9.39
N ASP A 70 -6.13 -10.78 8.24
CA ASP A 70 -7.14 -11.84 8.14
C ASP A 70 -6.55 -13.27 8.13
N LEU A 71 -5.38 -13.46 7.52
CA LEU A 71 -4.78 -14.79 7.28
C LEU A 71 -3.56 -15.06 8.16
N GLY A 72 -3.06 -14.04 8.85
CA GLY A 72 -1.79 -14.07 9.57
C GLY A 72 -0.57 -13.91 8.65
N PRO A 73 0.58 -13.52 9.24
CA PRO A 73 1.83 -13.36 8.51
C PRO A 73 2.40 -14.72 8.08
N THR A 74 3.08 -14.75 6.94
CA THR A 74 3.81 -15.94 6.47
C THR A 74 5.16 -15.54 5.87
N GLY A 75 5.97 -16.52 5.46
CA GLY A 75 7.22 -16.27 4.73
C GLY A 75 7.03 -15.77 3.29
N SER A 76 5.81 -15.82 2.74
CA SER A 76 5.53 -15.28 1.40
C SER A 76 5.66 -13.75 1.40
N PRO A 77 6.32 -13.14 0.39
CA PRO A 77 6.38 -11.68 0.27
C PRO A 77 5.02 -10.98 0.35
N LEU A 78 3.96 -11.62 -0.16
CA LEU A 78 2.60 -11.08 -0.14
C LEU A 78 2.09 -10.85 1.29
N LEU A 79 2.41 -11.77 2.21
CA LEU A 79 1.93 -11.82 3.60
C LEU A 79 3.06 -11.57 4.61
N ASN A 80 4.15 -10.96 4.18
CA ASN A 80 5.26 -10.61 5.05
C ASN A 80 5.10 -9.14 5.52
N PRO A 81 4.84 -8.89 6.82
CA PRO A 81 4.60 -7.55 7.33
C PRO A 81 5.87 -6.69 7.30
N ASP A 82 7.05 -7.25 7.58
CA ASP A 82 8.32 -6.51 7.53
C ASP A 82 8.64 -6.08 6.08
N ALA A 83 8.38 -6.95 5.10
CA ALA A 83 8.53 -6.60 3.69
C ALA A 83 7.55 -5.48 3.28
N LEU A 84 6.29 -5.56 3.72
CA LEU A 84 5.32 -4.49 3.46
C LEU A 84 5.72 -3.16 4.11
N ALA A 85 6.27 -3.19 5.33
CA ALA A 85 6.75 -1.97 5.99
C ALA A 85 7.89 -1.29 5.21
N VAL A 86 8.83 -2.08 4.67
CA VAL A 86 9.90 -1.55 3.79
C VAL A 86 9.30 -0.89 2.55
N ASP A 87 8.36 -1.57 1.88
CA ASP A 87 7.72 -1.04 0.66
C ASP A 87 6.93 0.24 0.94
N ILE A 88 6.22 0.32 2.07
CA ILE A 88 5.50 1.53 2.49
C ILE A 88 6.45 2.70 2.67
N LEU A 89 7.54 2.52 3.43
CA LEU A 89 8.51 3.59 3.69
C LEU A 89 9.19 4.05 2.40
N ALA A 90 9.51 3.13 1.49
CA ALA A 90 10.15 3.45 0.21
C ALA A 90 9.23 4.22 -0.76
N ALA A 91 7.91 4.08 -0.61
CA ALA A 91 6.92 4.72 -1.46
C ALA A 91 6.54 6.15 -1.01
N LEU A 92 6.98 6.60 0.18
CA LEU A 92 6.62 7.92 0.70
C LEU A 92 7.23 9.03 -0.18
N PRO A 93 6.43 10.01 -0.64
CA PRO A 93 6.92 11.08 -1.51
C PRO A 93 7.79 12.12 -0.79
N LEU A 94 7.87 12.07 0.54
CA LEU A 94 8.59 13.02 1.39
C LEU A 94 9.48 12.28 2.38
N GLN A 95 10.59 12.91 2.76
CA GLN A 95 11.31 12.53 3.97
C GLN A 95 10.52 12.95 5.20
N ARG A 96 10.78 12.28 6.32
CA ARG A 96 10.00 12.46 7.56
C ARG A 96 10.16 13.86 8.13
N GLU A 97 11.37 14.39 8.05
CA GLU A 97 11.74 15.72 8.53
C GLU A 97 10.97 16.80 7.77
N ASP A 98 10.94 16.72 6.44
CA ASP A 98 10.19 17.65 5.58
C ASP A 98 8.69 17.54 5.84
N ALA A 99 8.16 16.31 5.93
CA ALA A 99 6.76 16.07 6.22
C ALA A 99 6.35 16.65 7.59
N ALA A 100 7.22 16.55 8.60
CA ALA A 100 6.98 17.12 9.92
C ALA A 100 6.98 18.65 9.91
N GLU A 101 7.93 19.27 9.22
CA GLU A 101 7.99 20.72 9.06
C GLU A 101 6.75 21.26 8.33
N TRP A 102 6.35 20.59 7.25
CA TRP A 102 5.22 21.01 6.43
C TRP A 102 3.88 20.77 7.14
N ALA A 103 3.76 19.70 7.92
CA ALA A 103 2.56 19.40 8.70
C ALA A 103 2.25 20.49 9.74
N ALA A 104 3.27 21.09 10.35
CA ALA A 104 3.09 22.10 11.40
C ALA A 104 2.33 23.35 10.93
N ASN A 105 2.40 23.68 9.64
CA ASN A 105 1.76 24.85 9.05
C ASN A 105 1.10 24.55 7.69
N TRP A 106 0.54 23.35 7.53
CA TRP A 106 0.08 22.84 6.24
C TRP A 106 -0.93 23.75 5.52
N GLN A 107 -1.75 24.52 6.27
CA GLN A 107 -2.73 25.45 5.70
C GLN A 107 -2.10 26.61 4.92
N GLN A 108 -0.83 26.93 5.22
CA GLN A 108 -0.07 27.98 4.53
C GLN A 108 0.77 27.44 3.38
N ARG A 109 0.81 26.11 3.20
CA ARG A 109 1.58 25.46 2.13
C ARG A 109 0.82 25.49 0.81
N SER A 110 1.56 25.32 -0.28
CA SER A 110 0.99 25.22 -1.61
C SER A 110 0.11 23.97 -1.78
N HIS A 111 -0.76 24.00 -2.78
CA HIS A 111 -1.61 22.85 -3.12
C HIS A 111 -0.81 21.57 -3.40
N ALA A 112 0.37 21.69 -4.01
CA ALA A 112 1.22 20.55 -4.32
C ALA A 112 1.80 19.91 -3.05
N GLU A 113 2.27 20.73 -2.11
CA GLU A 113 2.80 20.27 -0.82
C GLU A 113 1.71 19.62 0.04
N ILE A 114 0.52 20.22 0.10
CA ILE A 114 -0.64 19.62 0.81
C ILE A 114 -1.00 18.27 0.19
N ARG A 115 -0.94 18.15 -1.15
CA ARG A 115 -1.18 16.87 -1.83
C ARG A 115 -0.13 15.83 -1.45
N ALA A 116 1.15 16.19 -1.38
CA ALA A 116 2.22 15.28 -0.96
C ALA A 116 2.02 14.79 0.48
N LEU A 117 1.62 15.67 1.40
CA LEU A 117 1.29 15.28 2.78
C LEU A 117 0.12 14.30 2.84
N ARG A 118 -0.95 14.54 2.07
CA ARG A 118 -2.08 13.61 1.96
C ARG A 118 -1.67 12.26 1.37
N GLN A 119 -0.77 12.25 0.38
CA GLN A 119 -0.21 11.02 -0.17
C GLN A 119 0.57 10.24 0.90
N CYS A 120 1.43 10.89 1.69
CA CYS A 120 2.08 10.24 2.84
C CYS A 120 1.05 9.62 3.80
N LYS A 121 0.03 10.38 4.21
CA LYS A 121 -1.00 9.91 5.15
C LYS A 121 -1.74 8.68 4.65
N ASN A 122 -2.06 8.67 3.36
CA ASN A 122 -2.77 7.57 2.70
C ASN A 122 -1.89 6.33 2.55
N LEU A 123 -0.63 6.50 2.15
CA LEU A 123 0.34 5.40 2.03
C LEU A 123 0.69 4.78 3.39
N LEU A 124 0.60 5.57 4.47
CA LEU A 124 0.81 5.09 5.84
C LEU A 124 -0.42 4.42 6.46
N ALA A 125 -1.62 4.51 5.87
CA ALA A 125 -2.81 3.90 6.46
C ALA A 125 -2.68 2.37 6.65
N PRO A 126 -2.14 1.59 5.67
CA PRO A 126 -1.93 0.15 5.84
C PRO A 126 -0.92 -0.21 6.94
N ALA A 127 0.01 0.71 7.26
CA ALA A 127 1.01 0.50 8.32
C ALA A 127 0.38 0.34 9.71
N GLN A 128 -0.77 0.99 9.96
CA GLN A 128 -1.49 0.87 11.23
C GLN A 128 -2.02 -0.56 11.44
N ILE A 129 -2.52 -1.19 10.37
CA ILE A 129 -3.06 -2.55 10.40
C ILE A 129 -1.94 -3.55 10.70
N ILE A 130 -0.81 -3.45 10.01
CA ILE A 130 0.26 -4.44 10.15
C ILE A 130 1.14 -4.26 11.39
N ARG A 131 0.96 -3.17 12.15
CA ARG A 131 1.91 -2.78 13.19
C ARG A 131 2.16 -3.86 14.24
N ASN A 132 1.12 -4.60 14.61
CA ASN A 132 1.19 -5.65 15.63
C ASN A 132 1.90 -6.92 15.14
N TYR A 133 2.15 -7.05 13.83
CA TYR A 133 2.82 -8.20 13.22
C TYR A 133 4.30 -7.93 12.89
N LEU A 134 4.78 -6.70 13.09
CA LEU A 134 6.16 -6.33 12.78
C LEU A 134 7.15 -6.87 13.81
N SER A 135 8.28 -7.34 13.29
CA SER A 135 9.43 -7.72 14.12
C SER A 135 10.06 -6.46 14.73
N THR A 136 10.78 -6.59 15.86
CA THR A 136 11.52 -5.49 16.49
C THR A 136 12.74 -5.08 15.65
N THR A 137 12.51 -4.40 14.53
CA THR A 137 13.52 -4.02 13.53
C THR A 137 13.70 -2.50 13.47
N PRO A 138 14.81 -2.01 12.89
CA PRO A 138 14.94 -0.58 12.57
C PRO A 138 13.78 -0.06 11.70
N THR A 139 13.28 -0.88 10.77
CA THR A 139 12.12 -0.58 9.93
C THR A 139 10.87 -0.34 10.76
N ALA A 140 10.58 -1.20 11.75
CA ALA A 140 9.44 -1.01 12.64
C ALA A 140 9.53 0.31 13.43
N ARG A 141 10.72 0.67 13.92
CA ARG A 141 10.93 1.96 14.59
C ARG A 141 10.75 3.16 13.65
N ALA A 142 11.22 3.07 12.41
CA ALA A 142 11.01 4.12 11.42
C ALA A 142 9.51 4.28 11.10
N LEU A 143 8.80 3.16 10.98
CA LEU A 143 7.36 3.15 10.76
C LEU A 143 6.60 3.76 11.96
N ASP A 144 7.00 3.47 13.19
CA ASP A 144 6.43 4.10 14.40
C ASP A 144 6.54 5.62 14.38
N GLN A 145 7.71 6.14 14.00
CA GLN A 145 7.94 7.59 13.91
C GLN A 145 7.03 8.23 12.85
N TRP A 146 6.84 7.55 11.72
CA TRP A 146 5.91 7.99 10.68
C TRP A 146 4.44 7.89 11.11
N LEU A 147 4.05 6.83 11.82
CA LEU A 147 2.70 6.67 12.34
C LEU A 147 2.36 7.73 13.39
N ALA A 148 3.32 8.13 14.23
CA ALA A 148 3.15 9.24 15.17
C ALA A 148 2.95 10.59 14.45
N LEU A 149 3.66 10.81 13.33
CA LEU A 149 3.49 12.01 12.50
C LEU A 149 2.17 11.99 11.71
N ARG A 150 1.70 10.82 11.30
CA ARG A 150 0.52 10.65 10.43
C ARG A 150 -0.72 11.38 10.96
N GLU A 151 -0.92 11.38 12.27
CA GLU A 151 -2.08 12.02 12.93
C GLU A 151 -2.07 13.56 12.81
N GLN A 152 -0.91 14.15 12.49
CA GLN A 152 -0.74 15.59 12.27
C GLN A 152 -0.84 15.98 10.79
N LEU A 153 -0.84 14.99 9.89
CA LEU A 153 -0.96 15.24 8.44
C LEU A 153 -2.41 15.64 8.09
N PRO A 154 -2.60 16.56 7.12
CA PRO A 154 -3.92 16.97 6.63
C PRO A 154 -4.75 15.82 6.02
#